data_AF-A0A7W3U0F0-F1
#
_entry.id   AF-A0A7W3U0F0-F1
#
_cell.length_a   1.000
_cell.length_b   1.000
_cell.length_c   1.000
_cell.angle_alpha   90.00
_cell.angle_beta   90.00
_cell.angle_gamma   90.00
#
_symmetry.space_group_name_H-M   'P 1'
#
loop_
_entity.id
_entity.type
_entity.pdbx_description
1 polymer ?
#
loop_
_entity_poly.entity_id
_entity_poly.type
_entity_poly.pdbx_seq_one_letter_code
_entity_poly.pdbx_strand_id
1 'polypeptide(L)'
;MKLKEVSRIESGKNVNRLNKNKLANQYTSLDAENDFYLMGKETEQCSNIIAFDLYPKIGNSSARVISEENSSKIILNQKMCKIIVDGTIASAYYICYLLNEDESVKKQKNSFLQGSFIERLQPSILSNLEIQLPSLKEQRLMGKIYVKSIYNNYLKKKLSDMELVRSKAFLRKIKDKQ
;
A
#
# COMPACT_ATOMS: atom_id res chain seq x y z
N MET A 1 -15.08 -1.33 16.07
CA MET A 1 -13.73 -0.96 16.57
C MET A 1 -13.15 0.08 15.62
N LYS A 2 -12.36 1.02 16.11
CA LYS A 2 -11.68 2.05 15.34
C LYS A 2 -10.24 1.63 15.05
N LEU A 3 -9.69 2.06 13.91
CA LEU A 3 -8.32 1.72 13.49
C LEU A 3 -7.25 2.10 14.54
N LYS A 4 -7.44 3.21 15.25
CA LYS A 4 -6.54 3.65 16.35
C LYS A 4 -6.46 2.70 17.54
N GLU A 5 -7.43 1.80 17.70
CA GLU A 5 -7.44 0.82 18.80
C GLU A 5 -6.47 -0.34 18.54
N VAL A 6 -6.02 -0.51 17.28
CA VAL A 6 -5.11 -1.60 16.86
C VAL A 6 -3.90 -1.10 16.10
N SER A 7 -3.70 0.23 16.03
CA SER A 7 -2.57 0.80 15.31
C SER A 7 -2.22 2.21 15.78
N ARG A 8 -0.96 2.58 15.55
CA ARG A 8 -0.45 3.96 15.70
C ARG A 8 -0.16 4.55 14.33
N ILE A 9 -0.60 5.79 14.08
CA ILE A 9 -0.37 6.48 12.80
C ILE A 9 0.65 7.60 12.99
N GLU A 10 1.69 7.61 12.16
CA GLU A 10 2.73 8.63 12.11
C GLU A 10 2.71 9.33 10.75
N SER A 11 2.54 10.66 10.75
CA SER A 11 2.58 11.45 9.52
C SER A 11 3.98 11.44 8.89
N GLY A 12 4.03 11.48 7.56
CA GLY A 12 5.29 11.66 6.83
C GLY A 12 6.01 12.96 7.21
N LYS A 13 7.35 12.92 7.24
CA LYS A 13 8.18 14.05 7.71
C LYS A 13 8.49 15.04 6.58
N ASN A 14 8.70 16.31 6.92
CA ASN A 14 9.15 17.31 5.94
C ASN A 14 10.62 17.10 5.60
N VAL A 15 10.93 16.84 4.32
CA VAL A 15 12.30 16.68 3.80
C VAL A 15 13.20 17.86 4.17
N ASN A 16 12.70 19.09 4.08
CA ASN A 16 13.48 20.31 4.36
C ASN A 16 13.86 20.47 5.83
N ARG A 17 13.32 19.64 6.73
CA ARG A 17 13.56 19.69 8.19
C ARG A 17 14.47 18.54 8.66
N LEU A 18 15.12 17.82 7.76
CA LEU A 18 15.90 16.61 8.07
C LEU A 18 17.38 16.78 7.75
N ASN A 19 18.21 16.11 8.53
CA ASN A 19 19.64 16.05 8.29
C ASN A 19 19.98 15.03 7.19
N LYS A 20 21.21 15.09 6.67
CA LYS A 20 21.68 14.23 5.57
C LYS A 20 21.50 12.72 5.86
N ASN A 21 21.76 12.29 7.09
CA ASN A 21 21.62 10.87 7.47
C ASN A 21 20.17 10.39 7.40
N LYS A 22 19.21 11.22 7.85
CA LYS A 22 17.77 10.89 7.76
C LYS A 22 17.26 10.93 6.32
N LEU A 23 17.85 11.78 5.48
CA LEU A 23 17.54 11.83 4.05
C LEU A 23 18.04 10.58 3.32
N ALA A 24 19.24 10.09 3.67
CA ALA A 24 19.79 8.86 3.11
C ALA A 24 18.97 7.62 3.48
N ASN A 25 18.36 7.60 4.68
CA ASN A 25 17.50 6.50 5.15
C ASN A 25 16.00 6.69 4.79
N GLN A 26 15.70 7.37 3.69
CA GLN A 26 14.32 7.60 3.26
C GLN A 26 13.73 6.36 2.61
N TYR A 27 12.42 6.17 2.78
CA TYR A 27 11.65 5.19 2.02
C TYR A 27 11.35 5.74 0.61
N THR A 28 11.84 5.03 -0.41
CA THR A 28 11.80 5.44 -1.82
C THR A 28 10.75 4.70 -2.63
N SER A 29 10.53 5.14 -3.88
CA SER A 29 9.70 4.40 -4.83
C SER A 29 10.25 3.01 -5.15
N LEU A 30 11.58 2.85 -5.18
CA LEU A 30 12.23 1.57 -5.41
C LEU A 30 11.97 0.61 -4.26
N ASP A 31 12.09 1.10 -3.01
CA ASP A 31 11.73 0.32 -1.82
C ASP A 31 10.27 -0.14 -1.87
N ALA A 32 9.39 0.75 -2.31
CA ALA A 32 7.98 0.47 -2.42
C ALA A 32 7.62 -0.51 -3.55
N GLU A 33 8.47 -0.60 -4.58
CA GLU A 33 8.38 -1.63 -5.62
C GLU A 33 8.87 -2.99 -5.08
N ASN A 34 10.03 -3.00 -4.42
CA ASN A 34 10.60 -4.19 -3.78
C ASN A 34 9.64 -4.79 -2.75
N ASP A 35 9.09 -3.97 -1.87
CA ASP A 35 8.11 -4.39 -0.88
C ASP A 35 6.88 -5.01 -1.54
N PHE A 36 6.39 -4.43 -2.65
CA PHE A 36 5.28 -5.02 -3.40
C PHE A 36 5.60 -6.42 -3.94
N TYR A 37 6.81 -6.65 -4.46
CA TYR A 37 7.24 -7.99 -4.89
C TYR A 37 7.34 -8.97 -3.72
N LEU A 38 7.91 -8.53 -2.59
CA LEU A 38 8.06 -9.35 -1.38
C LEU A 38 6.70 -9.77 -0.82
N MET A 39 5.70 -8.87 -0.79
CA MET A 39 4.34 -9.22 -0.36
C MET A 39 3.72 -10.38 -1.16
N GLY A 40 4.03 -10.47 -2.45
CA GLY A 40 3.48 -11.50 -3.31
C GLY A 40 4.15 -12.86 -3.12
N LYS A 41 5.43 -12.87 -2.78
CA LYS A 41 6.29 -14.07 -2.73
C LYS A 41 6.48 -14.63 -1.33
N GLU A 42 6.68 -13.77 -0.34
CA GLU A 42 7.21 -14.12 0.99
C GLU A 42 6.33 -13.54 2.10
N THR A 43 5.05 -13.90 2.11
CA THR A 43 4.04 -13.36 3.04
C THR A 43 4.32 -13.61 4.53
N GLU A 44 5.36 -14.37 4.87
CA GLU A 44 5.72 -14.75 6.23
C GLU A 44 6.86 -13.89 6.82
N GLN A 45 7.53 -13.07 6.01
CA GLN A 45 8.63 -12.17 6.43
C GLN A 45 8.22 -10.71 6.25
N CYS A 46 7.21 -10.28 7.00
CA CYS A 46 6.57 -8.99 6.75
C CYS A 46 6.40 -8.23 8.04
N SER A 47 6.74 -6.94 8.01
CA SER A 47 6.58 -6.11 9.19
C SER A 47 5.11 -5.87 9.50
N ASN A 48 4.86 -5.35 10.70
CA ASN A 48 3.56 -4.85 11.12
C ASN A 48 3.28 -3.41 10.66
N ILE A 49 4.00 -2.92 9.65
CA ILE A 49 3.99 -1.51 9.24
C ILE A 49 3.37 -1.38 7.86
N ILE A 50 2.51 -0.37 7.68
CA ILE A 50 1.88 -0.02 6.41
C ILE A 50 2.27 1.40 6.03
N ALA A 51 2.72 1.60 4.80
CA ALA A 51 2.78 2.90 4.15
C ALA A 51 1.41 3.18 3.49
N PHE A 52 0.81 4.33 3.80
CA PHE A 52 -0.48 4.73 3.25
C PHE A 52 -0.40 6.08 2.55
N ASP A 53 -0.94 6.19 1.33
CA ASP A 53 -1.11 7.44 0.60
C ASP A 53 -2.37 8.18 1.07
N LEU A 54 -2.17 9.41 1.56
CA LEU A 54 -3.24 10.27 2.07
C LEU A 54 -4.11 10.87 0.94
N TYR A 55 -3.73 10.70 -0.32
CA TYR A 55 -4.47 11.12 -1.51
C TYR A 55 -4.87 9.89 -2.33
N PRO A 56 -5.80 9.05 -1.80
CA PRO A 56 -6.18 7.83 -2.48
C PRO A 56 -6.83 8.15 -3.83
N LYS A 57 -6.32 7.53 -4.89
CA LYS A 57 -6.93 7.59 -6.22
C LYS A 57 -7.80 6.37 -6.44
N ILE A 58 -8.97 6.57 -7.04
CA ILE A 58 -9.84 5.47 -7.46
C ILE A 58 -9.04 4.50 -8.35
N GLY A 59 -9.13 3.21 -8.05
CA GLY A 59 -8.44 2.14 -8.79
C GLY A 59 -6.98 1.90 -8.43
N ASN A 60 -6.39 2.69 -7.51
CA ASN A 60 -5.02 2.48 -7.03
C ASN A 60 -4.99 2.03 -5.57
N SER A 61 -4.16 1.03 -5.29
CA SER A 61 -3.83 0.62 -3.92
C SER A 61 -3.11 1.76 -3.21
N SER A 62 -3.72 2.27 -2.14
CA SER A 62 -3.21 3.39 -1.35
C SER A 62 -2.44 2.90 -0.12
N ALA A 63 -2.69 1.67 0.33
CA ALA A 63 -2.02 1.02 1.46
C ALA A 63 -1.07 -0.08 0.98
N ARG A 64 0.13 -0.14 1.54
CA ARG A 64 1.14 -1.18 1.28
C ARG A 64 1.88 -1.53 2.57
N VAL A 65 2.02 -2.82 2.88
CA VAL A 65 2.88 -3.26 3.99
C VAL A 65 4.36 -2.93 3.67
N ILE A 66 5.17 -2.64 4.68
CA ILE A 66 6.61 -2.42 4.51
C ILE A 66 7.32 -3.74 4.85
N SER A 67 8.36 -4.12 4.11
CA SER A 67 9.17 -5.29 4.47
C SER A 67 9.91 -5.06 5.80
N GLU A 68 10.39 -6.13 6.43
CA GLU A 68 11.24 -5.96 7.63
C GLU A 68 12.52 -5.18 7.32
N GLU A 69 13.13 -5.42 6.15
CA GLU A 69 14.32 -4.70 5.68
C GLU A 69 14.09 -3.18 5.63
N ASN A 70 12.91 -2.77 5.15
CA ASN A 70 12.55 -1.35 5.00
C ASN A 70 11.86 -0.76 6.24
N SER A 71 11.62 -1.53 7.29
CA SER A 71 10.83 -1.12 8.47
C SER A 71 11.40 0.08 9.23
N SER A 72 12.74 0.23 9.20
CA SER A 72 13.50 1.30 9.84
C SER A 72 13.59 2.59 9.00
N LYS A 73 13.21 2.53 7.72
CA LYS A 73 13.26 3.68 6.81
C LYS A 73 12.22 4.73 7.19
N ILE A 74 12.55 5.98 6.90
CA ILE A 74 11.72 7.13 7.24
C ILE A 74 10.81 7.47 6.06
N ILE A 75 9.50 7.55 6.30
CA ILE A 75 8.54 8.06 5.31
C ILE A 75 8.65 9.59 5.28
N LEU A 76 9.29 10.12 4.23
CA LEU A 76 9.56 11.56 4.05
C LEU A 76 8.52 12.29 3.19
N ASN A 77 7.51 11.57 2.70
CA ASN A 77 6.47 12.16 1.89
C ASN A 77 5.31 12.61 2.78
N GLN A 78 5.07 13.92 2.91
CA GLN A 78 3.93 14.48 3.65
C GLN A 78 2.56 14.10 3.06
N LYS A 79 2.54 13.53 1.84
CA LYS A 79 1.37 12.92 1.23
C LYS A 79 1.14 11.49 1.69
N MET A 80 1.99 10.96 2.57
CA MET A 80 1.88 9.60 3.09
C MET A 80 1.92 9.60 4.62
N CYS A 81 1.47 8.50 5.21
CA CYS A 81 1.70 8.19 6.62
C CYS A 81 2.17 6.75 6.79
N LYS A 82 2.76 6.49 7.96
CA LYS A 82 3.15 5.19 8.47
C LYS A 82 2.08 4.73 9.46
N ILE A 83 1.50 3.56 9.25
CA ILE A 83 0.56 2.92 10.18
C ILE A 83 1.29 1.73 10.79
N ILE A 84 1.49 1.73 12.10
CA ILE A 84 2.17 0.67 12.85
C ILE A 84 1.08 -0.13 13.55
N VAL A 85 0.83 -1.35 13.09
CA VAL A 85 -0.25 -2.24 13.55
C VAL A 85 0.22 -3.03 14.76
N ASP A 86 -0.64 -3.19 15.75
CA ASP A 86 -0.41 -4.15 16.83
C ASP A 86 -0.61 -5.57 16.29
N GLY A 87 0.50 -6.27 16.04
CA GLY A 87 0.51 -7.62 15.46
C GLY A 87 -0.10 -8.70 16.35
N THR A 88 -0.35 -8.40 17.64
CA THR A 88 -1.04 -9.30 18.56
C THR A 88 -2.56 -9.27 18.38
N ILE A 89 -3.10 -8.16 17.85
CA ILE A 89 -4.53 -7.92 17.67
C ILE A 89 -4.93 -8.03 16.19
N ALA A 90 -4.11 -7.49 15.29
CA ALA A 90 -4.45 -7.38 13.88
C ALA A 90 -3.30 -7.77 12.93
N SER A 91 -3.67 -8.38 11.81
CA SER A 91 -2.73 -8.65 10.71
C SER A 91 -2.54 -7.40 9.84
N ALA A 92 -1.29 -6.96 9.62
CA ALA A 92 -1.01 -5.81 8.75
C ALA A 92 -1.50 -6.02 7.31
N TYR A 93 -1.44 -7.25 6.79
CA TYR A 93 -2.00 -7.56 5.47
C TYR A 93 -3.52 -7.49 5.42
N TYR A 94 -4.18 -7.85 6.52
CA TYR A 94 -5.62 -7.69 6.61
C TYR A 94 -6.03 -6.22 6.67
N ILE A 95 -5.33 -5.41 7.48
CA ILE A 95 -5.55 -3.96 7.52
C ILE A 95 -5.27 -3.34 6.14
N CYS A 96 -4.23 -3.78 5.43
CA CYS A 96 -3.93 -3.35 4.07
C CYS A 96 -5.09 -3.68 3.10
N TYR A 97 -5.66 -4.89 3.19
CA TYR A 97 -6.87 -5.27 2.47
C TYR A 97 -8.04 -4.34 2.80
N LEU A 98 -8.33 -4.11 4.08
CA LEU A 98 -9.43 -3.24 4.50
C LEU A 98 -9.28 -1.83 3.93
N LEU A 99 -8.09 -1.25 4.05
CA LEU A 99 -7.79 0.10 3.59
C LEU A 99 -7.89 0.24 2.06
N ASN A 100 -7.65 -0.83 1.30
CA ASN A 100 -7.68 -0.78 -0.15
C ASN A 100 -9.02 -1.22 -0.74
N GLU A 101 -9.63 -2.29 -0.22
CA GLU A 101 -10.70 -3.02 -0.91
C GLU A 101 -12.02 -3.11 -0.15
N ASP A 102 -12.03 -3.00 1.18
CA ASP A 102 -13.26 -3.18 1.94
C ASP A 102 -14.29 -2.09 1.62
N GLU A 103 -15.52 -2.50 1.32
CA GLU A 103 -16.57 -1.60 0.86
C GLU A 103 -17.08 -0.67 1.97
N SER A 104 -17.09 -1.13 3.23
CA SER A 104 -17.46 -0.27 4.36
C SER A 104 -16.39 0.81 4.57
N VAL A 105 -15.12 0.43 4.56
CA VAL A 105 -13.99 1.36 4.69
C VAL A 105 -13.93 2.32 3.50
N LYS A 106 -14.17 1.85 2.27
CA LYS A 106 -14.29 2.71 1.07
C LYS A 106 -15.40 3.74 1.22
N LYS A 107 -16.60 3.32 1.64
CA LYS A 107 -17.73 4.23 1.87
C LYS A 107 -17.40 5.29 2.92
N GLN A 108 -16.83 4.89 4.06
CA GLN A 108 -16.39 5.83 5.09
C GLN A 108 -15.39 6.85 4.55
N LYS A 109 -14.33 6.41 3.86
CA LYS A 109 -13.33 7.31 3.23
C LYS A 109 -14.00 8.29 2.27
N ASN A 110 -14.89 7.81 1.41
CA ASN A 110 -15.58 8.66 0.43
C ASN A 110 -16.48 9.69 1.12
N SER A 111 -17.22 9.30 2.15
CA SER A 111 -18.04 10.23 2.95
C SER A 111 -17.21 11.31 3.62
N PHE A 112 -15.98 11.00 4.08
CA PHE A 112 -15.09 12.00 4.65
C PHE A 112 -14.48 12.96 3.62
N LEU A 113 -14.33 12.52 2.38
CA LEU A 113 -13.79 13.33 1.29
C LEU A 113 -14.87 14.18 0.60
N GLN A 114 -16.12 13.75 0.66
CA GLN A 114 -17.26 14.47 0.08
C GLN A 114 -17.42 15.85 0.76
N GLY A 115 -17.42 16.91 -0.05
CA GLY A 115 -17.54 18.30 0.43
C GLY A 115 -16.23 18.94 0.89
N SER A 116 -15.10 18.22 0.86
CA SER A 116 -13.78 18.81 1.07
C SER A 116 -13.23 19.40 -0.23
N PHE A 117 -12.70 20.62 -0.18
CA PHE A 117 -11.98 21.23 -1.31
C PHE A 117 -10.66 20.49 -1.62
N ILE A 118 -10.12 19.76 -0.63
CA ILE A 118 -8.89 18.97 -0.76
C ILE A 118 -9.24 17.49 -0.50
N GLU A 119 -9.07 16.63 -1.50
CA GLU A 119 -9.26 15.18 -1.40
C GLU A 119 -8.11 14.51 -0.62
N ARG A 120 -7.92 14.90 0.64
CA ARG A 120 -6.88 14.37 1.53
C ARG A 120 -7.51 13.70 2.74
N LEU A 121 -7.23 12.42 2.92
CA LEU A 121 -7.51 11.73 4.18
C LEU A 121 -6.49 12.18 5.23
N GLN A 122 -6.95 12.90 6.25
CA GLN A 122 -6.08 13.26 7.36
C GLN A 122 -5.81 12.03 8.24
N PRO A 123 -4.61 11.92 8.87
CA PRO A 123 -4.31 10.85 9.83
C PRO A 123 -5.35 10.71 10.95
N SER A 124 -5.96 11.81 11.38
CA SER A 124 -7.06 11.83 12.37
C SER A 124 -8.33 11.13 11.87
N ILE A 125 -8.68 11.29 10.59
CA ILE A 125 -9.80 10.61 9.94
C ILE A 125 -9.46 9.12 9.81
N LEU A 126 -8.27 8.81 9.30
CA LEU A 126 -7.79 7.43 9.14
C LEU A 126 -7.83 6.66 10.45
N SER A 127 -7.39 7.29 11.54
CA SER A 127 -7.42 6.76 12.92
C SER A 127 -8.83 6.40 13.41
N ASN A 128 -9.86 7.09 12.92
CA ASN A 128 -11.24 6.91 13.36
C ASN A 128 -12.08 6.02 12.43
N LEU A 129 -11.50 5.46 11.36
CA LEU A 129 -12.19 4.48 10.52
C LEU A 129 -12.67 3.31 11.36
N GLU A 130 -13.94 2.97 11.19
CA GLU A 130 -14.55 1.78 11.77
C GLU A 130 -14.14 0.55 10.96
N ILE A 131 -13.58 -0.42 11.65
CA ILE A 131 -13.10 -1.68 11.10
C ILE A 131 -13.74 -2.86 11.85
N GLN A 132 -13.94 -3.94 11.11
CA GLN A 132 -14.33 -5.24 11.65
C GLN A 132 -13.11 -6.15 11.65
N LEU A 133 -12.86 -6.80 12.78
CA LEU A 133 -11.75 -7.73 12.93
C LEU A 133 -12.31 -9.13 13.21
N PRO A 134 -12.27 -10.06 12.24
CA PRO A 134 -12.51 -11.48 12.51
C PRO A 134 -11.37 -12.06 13.35
N SER A 135 -11.37 -13.36 13.60
CA SER A 135 -10.28 -14.00 14.35
C SER A 135 -8.92 -13.73 13.68
N LEU A 136 -7.85 -13.64 14.46
CA LEU A 136 -6.52 -13.35 13.92
C LEU A 136 -6.08 -14.36 12.84
N LYS A 137 -6.53 -15.62 12.96
CA LYS A 137 -6.31 -16.67 11.95
C LYS A 137 -7.00 -16.33 10.62
N GLU A 138 -8.25 -15.89 10.66
CA GLU A 138 -8.99 -15.46 9.47
C GLU A 138 -8.40 -14.20 8.86
N GLN A 139 -8.01 -13.22 9.68
CA GLN A 139 -7.32 -12.02 9.21
C GLN A 139 -6.05 -12.37 8.42
N ARG A 140 -5.20 -13.26 8.96
CA ARG A 140 -3.98 -13.72 8.28
C ARG A 140 -4.29 -14.40 6.96
N LEU A 141 -5.31 -15.26 6.92
CA LEU A 141 -5.74 -15.95 5.71
C LEU A 141 -6.23 -14.95 4.64
N MET A 142 -7.14 -14.05 5.00
CA MET A 142 -7.68 -13.03 4.10
C MET A 142 -6.58 -12.10 3.57
N GLY A 143 -5.70 -11.63 4.44
CA GLY A 143 -4.54 -10.81 4.07
C GLY A 143 -3.63 -11.51 3.06
N LYS A 144 -3.32 -12.80 3.29
CA LYS A 144 -2.50 -13.63 2.38
C LYS A 144 -3.18 -13.82 1.02
N ILE A 145 -4.49 -14.06 1.00
CA ILE A 145 -5.26 -14.16 -0.25
C ILE A 145 -5.20 -12.83 -1.01
N TYR A 146 -5.43 -11.72 -0.33
CA TYR A 146 -5.41 -10.39 -0.94
C TYR A 146 -4.08 -10.07 -1.61
N VAL A 147 -2.96 -10.17 -0.88
CA VAL A 147 -1.65 -9.78 -1.43
C VAL A 147 -1.17 -10.69 -2.57
N LYS A 148 -1.48 -11.99 -2.50
CA LYS A 148 -1.22 -12.91 -3.61
C LYS A 148 -2.07 -12.57 -4.83
N SER A 149 -3.32 -12.15 -4.61
CA SER A 149 -4.24 -11.80 -5.71
C SER A 149 -3.79 -10.55 -6.46
N ILE A 150 -3.40 -9.49 -5.74
CA ILE A 150 -2.88 -8.27 -6.38
C ILE A 150 -1.56 -8.52 -7.11
N TYR A 151 -0.68 -9.37 -6.54
CA TYR A 151 0.58 -9.73 -7.17
C TYR A 151 0.37 -10.55 -8.44
N ASN A 152 -0.51 -11.55 -8.39
CA ASN A 152 -0.86 -12.35 -9.57
C ASN A 152 -1.50 -11.49 -10.68
N ASN A 153 -2.37 -10.54 -10.31
CA ASN A 153 -2.94 -9.59 -11.26
C ASN A 153 -1.86 -8.73 -11.92
N TYR A 154 -0.90 -8.24 -11.14
CA TYR A 154 0.25 -7.50 -11.67
C TYR A 154 1.06 -8.33 -12.67
N LEU A 155 1.41 -9.58 -12.33
CA LEU A 155 2.17 -10.46 -13.23
C LEU A 155 1.43 -10.73 -14.54
N LYS A 156 0.12 -10.97 -14.48
CA LYS A 156 -0.71 -11.17 -15.67
C LYS A 156 -0.73 -9.94 -16.58
N LYS A 157 -0.88 -8.74 -16.01
CA LYS A 157 -0.82 -7.48 -16.78
C LYS A 157 0.55 -7.28 -17.42
N LYS A 158 1.63 -7.48 -16.65
CA LYS A 158 3.01 -7.38 -17.13
C LYS A 158 3.29 -8.33 -18.30
N LEU A 159 2.80 -9.57 -18.21
CA LEU A 159 2.92 -10.54 -19.29
C LEU A 159 2.19 -10.07 -20.56
N SER A 160 0.94 -9.63 -20.42
CA SER A 160 0.14 -9.08 -21.53
C SER A 160 0.84 -7.89 -22.20
N ASP A 161 1.41 -6.98 -21.41
CA ASP A 161 2.15 -5.82 -21.93
C ASP A 161 3.39 -6.25 -22.72
N MET A 162 4.14 -7.24 -22.22
CA MET A 162 5.31 -7.81 -22.90
C MET A 162 4.93 -8.47 -24.24
N GLU A 163 3.83 -9.21 -24.27
CA GLU A 163 3.31 -9.83 -25.50
C GLU A 163 2.93 -8.79 -26.55
N LEU A 164 2.29 -7.70 -26.13
CA LEU A 164 1.95 -6.58 -27.01
C LEU A 164 3.19 -5.89 -27.57
N VAL A 165 4.20 -5.62 -26.74
CA VAL A 165 5.47 -5.03 -27.16
C VAL A 165 6.17 -5.92 -28.19
N ARG A 166 6.22 -7.24 -27.93
CA ARG A 166 6.80 -8.22 -28.85
C ARG A 166 6.07 -8.23 -30.20
N SER A 167 4.74 -8.23 -30.18
CA SER A 167 3.91 -8.22 -31.38
C SER A 167 4.15 -6.96 -32.23
N LYS A 168 4.19 -5.78 -31.58
CA LYS A 168 4.51 -4.51 -32.25
C LYS A 168 5.91 -4.50 -32.86
N ALA A 169 6.90 -5.07 -32.16
CA ALA A 169 8.26 -5.17 -32.68
C ALA A 169 8.33 -6.08 -33.92
N PHE A 170 7.57 -7.17 -33.94
CA PHE A 170 7.49 -8.06 -35.10
C PHE A 170 6.85 -7.37 -36.31
N LEU A 171 5.75 -6.64 -36.11
CA LEU A 171 5.09 -5.87 -37.17
C LEU A 171 6.02 -4.84 -37.81
N ARG A 172 6.83 -4.13 -37.02
CA ARG A 172 7.83 -3.17 -37.54
C ARG A 172 8.86 -3.86 -38.44
N LYS A 173 9.39 -5.01 -38.00
CA LYS A 173 10.34 -5.81 -38.80
C LYS A 173 9.77 -6.30 -40.14
N ILE A 174 8.45 -6.57 -40.21
CA ILE A 174 7.80 -6.93 -41.47
C ILE A 174 7.71 -5.70 -42.37
N LYS A 175 7.27 -4.56 -41.82
CA LYS A 175 7.15 -3.31 -42.57
C LYS A 175 8.49 -2.85 -43.15
N ASP A 176 9.57 -2.93 -42.38
CA ASP A 176 10.90 -2.45 -42.80
C ASP A 176 11.58 -3.34 -43.86
N LYS A 177 10.98 -4.51 -44.18
CA LYS A 177 11.44 -5.43 -45.24
C LYS A 177 10.71 -5.26 -46.57
N GLN A 178 9.69 -4.39 -46.63
CA GLN A 178 8.96 -4.02 -47.85
C GLN A 178 9.43 -2.66 -48.34
#